data_AF-A0A8H6H8K1-F1
#
_entry.id   AF-A0A8H6H8K1-F1
#
_cell.length_a   1.000
_cell.length_b   1.000
_cell.length_c   1.000
_cell.angle_alpha   90.00
_cell.angle_beta   90.00
_cell.angle_gamma   90.00
#
_symmetry.space_group_name_H-M   'P 1'
#
loop_
_entity.id
_entity.type
_entity.pdbx_description
1 polymer ?
#
loop_
_entity_poly.entity_id
_entity_poly.type
_entity_poly.pdbx_seq_one_letter_code
_entity_poly.pdbx_strand_id
1 'polypeptide(L)'
;MMFVDSEDDIDGSEACDDRLTPPRSPLCKHIRSSARAVDIVEDEVPPPTTITEFLLQNTEVIVPVVYTLLSCRTRFHRIGASNTVIRDEAHFGKFGSHYLKREFYFDVHPPLGKMLVGLAGLLSGYGGSFEFKSGEVYSDTVPYVATRVMLATFGVLMVPLPWFTSVELGTSQWACHLTTLMVLLEVYNEQFEPFSFAWCVWLLVFAGISIGCVTK
;
A
#
# COMPACT_ATOMS: atom_id res chain seq x y z
N MET A 1 15.55 -45.57 -47.91
CA MET A 1 14.82 -46.69 -47.26
C MET A 1 15.56 -46.97 -45.97
N MET A 2 15.39 -46.09 -44.97
CA MET A 2 14.50 -46.29 -43.80
C MET A 2 14.67 -47.68 -43.21
N PHE A 3 15.26 -47.79 -42.02
CA PHE A 3 14.67 -48.43 -40.83
C PHE A 3 15.42 -47.89 -39.61
N VAL A 4 14.64 -47.28 -38.72
CA VAL A 4 15.03 -46.55 -37.50
C VAL A 4 15.01 -47.53 -36.34
N ASP A 5 16.06 -47.52 -35.52
CA ASP A 5 16.17 -48.27 -34.27
C ASP A 5 15.03 -47.93 -33.31
N SER A 6 14.43 -48.98 -32.74
CA SER A 6 13.40 -48.90 -31.70
C SER A 6 14.06 -49.28 -30.39
N GLU A 7 14.29 -48.32 -29.51
CA GLU A 7 14.66 -48.53 -28.11
C GLU A 7 13.42 -48.29 -27.24
N ASP A 8 13.04 -49.34 -26.51
CA ASP A 8 11.91 -49.41 -25.59
C ASP A 8 12.19 -48.59 -24.32
N ASP A 9 11.45 -47.49 -24.11
CA ASP A 9 11.42 -46.77 -22.83
C ASP A 9 10.33 -47.34 -21.91
N ILE A 10 10.78 -47.77 -20.74
CA ILE A 10 10.02 -48.37 -19.64
C ILE A 10 9.16 -47.27 -18.96
N ASP A 11 7.84 -47.38 -19.08
CA ASP A 11 6.86 -46.52 -18.39
C ASP A 11 6.76 -46.90 -16.90
N GLY A 12 7.42 -46.11 -16.06
CA GLY A 12 7.35 -46.17 -14.61
C GLY A 12 6.34 -45.16 -14.06
N SER A 13 5.05 -45.42 -14.26
CA SER A 13 3.94 -44.72 -13.62
C SER A 13 3.80 -45.16 -12.14
N GLU A 14 4.59 -44.60 -11.24
CA GLU A 14 4.23 -44.58 -9.82
C GLU A 14 3.18 -43.48 -9.60
N ALA A 15 1.92 -43.92 -9.53
CA ALA A 15 0.78 -43.11 -9.12
C ALA A 15 0.98 -42.63 -7.67
N CYS A 16 1.45 -41.39 -7.50
CA CYS A 16 1.47 -40.73 -6.21
C CYS A 16 0.03 -40.28 -5.88
N ASP A 17 -0.55 -40.89 -4.86
CA ASP A 17 -1.91 -40.70 -4.36
C ASP A 17 -2.19 -39.22 -4.00
N ASP A 18 -2.96 -38.53 -4.86
CA ASP A 18 -3.33 -37.11 -4.74
C ASP A 18 -4.28 -36.78 -3.55
N ARG A 19 -4.58 -37.75 -2.68
CA ARG A 19 -5.53 -37.59 -1.57
C ARG A 19 -5.01 -36.88 -0.32
N LEU A 20 -3.75 -36.43 -0.31
CA LEU A 20 -3.15 -35.83 0.89
C LEU A 20 -2.54 -34.44 0.67
N THR A 21 -3.10 -33.63 -0.25
CA THR A 21 -2.77 -32.20 -0.29
C THR A 21 -3.93 -31.38 0.28
N PRO A 22 -3.69 -30.48 1.27
CA PRO A 22 -4.74 -29.56 1.72
C PRO A 22 -5.21 -28.72 0.52
N PRO A 23 -6.48 -28.27 0.49
CA PRO A 23 -7.00 -27.48 -0.62
C PRO A 23 -6.07 -26.28 -0.82
N ARG A 24 -5.34 -26.30 -1.93
CA ARG A 24 -4.37 -25.25 -2.24
C ARG A 24 -5.17 -23.98 -2.50
N SER A 25 -4.81 -22.92 -1.79
CA SER A 25 -5.40 -21.61 -1.98
C SER A 25 -5.35 -21.23 -3.47
N PRO A 26 -6.37 -20.52 -4.00
CA PRO A 26 -6.38 -20.09 -5.39
C PRO A 26 -5.21 -19.15 -5.76
N LEU A 27 -4.41 -18.73 -4.76
CA LEU A 27 -3.22 -17.91 -4.91
C LEU A 27 -2.03 -18.61 -5.59
N CYS A 28 -2.13 -19.90 -5.90
CA CYS A 28 -1.12 -20.66 -6.64
C CYS A 28 -1.43 -20.76 -8.15
N LYS A 29 -2.16 -19.78 -8.72
CA LYS A 29 -2.42 -19.76 -10.17
C LYS A 29 -1.38 -19.01 -11.01
N HIS A 30 -0.52 -18.19 -10.39
CA HIS A 30 0.44 -17.35 -11.14
C HIS A 30 1.91 -17.83 -11.09
N ILE A 31 2.24 -18.86 -10.29
CA ILE A 31 3.61 -19.41 -10.22
C ILE A 31 3.80 -20.55 -11.23
N ARG A 32 3.71 -20.26 -12.53
CA ARG A 32 4.38 -21.01 -13.62
C ARG A 32 4.03 -20.42 -15.01
N SER A 33 4.64 -19.29 -15.37
CA SER A 33 4.57 -18.74 -16.73
C SER A 33 5.80 -19.06 -17.61
N SER A 34 6.85 -19.74 -17.14
CA SER A 34 8.09 -19.85 -17.94
C SER A 34 8.52 -21.26 -18.37
N ALA A 35 7.77 -22.33 -18.06
CA ALA A 35 8.09 -23.63 -18.62
C ALA A 35 6.83 -24.48 -18.83
N ARG A 36 6.50 -24.64 -20.11
CA ARG A 36 5.48 -25.53 -20.69
C ARG A 36 4.05 -25.01 -20.58
N ALA A 37 3.45 -24.75 -21.75
CA ALA A 37 2.01 -24.61 -21.93
C ALA A 37 1.32 -25.88 -21.44
N VAL A 38 0.96 -25.87 -20.15
CA VAL A 38 -0.12 -26.68 -19.63
C VAL A 38 -1.34 -25.81 -19.86
N ASP A 39 -2.23 -26.26 -20.73
CA ASP A 39 -3.55 -25.65 -20.86
C ASP A 39 -4.17 -25.65 -19.46
N ILE A 40 -4.14 -24.49 -18.81
CA ILE A 40 -4.84 -24.29 -17.54
C ILE A 40 -6.30 -24.35 -17.95
N VAL A 41 -6.90 -25.53 -17.77
CA VAL A 41 -8.35 -25.65 -17.68
C VAL A 41 -8.74 -24.65 -16.60
N GLU A 42 -9.31 -23.54 -17.04
CA GLU A 42 -9.89 -22.55 -16.16
C GLU A 42 -11.15 -23.20 -15.61
N ASP A 43 -10.96 -24.07 -14.60
CA ASP A 43 -12.07 -24.67 -13.87
C ASP A 43 -12.92 -23.49 -13.39
N GLU A 44 -14.12 -23.37 -13.97
CA GLU A 44 -15.11 -22.40 -13.50
C GLU A 44 -15.39 -22.74 -12.04
N VAL A 45 -14.79 -21.95 -11.16
CA VAL A 45 -14.86 -22.18 -9.72
C VAL A 45 -16.35 -22.18 -9.38
N PRO A 46 -16.88 -23.27 -8.79
CA PRO A 46 -18.30 -23.37 -8.51
C PRO A 46 -18.73 -22.19 -7.62
N PRO A 47 -19.98 -21.70 -7.78
CA PRO A 47 -20.48 -20.64 -6.93
C PRO A 47 -20.33 -21.06 -5.47
N PRO A 48 -19.78 -20.19 -4.60
CA PRO A 48 -19.42 -20.57 -3.24
C PRO A 48 -20.66 -21.00 -2.48
N THR A 49 -20.66 -22.24 -2.01
CA THR A 49 -21.76 -22.83 -1.25
C THR A 49 -21.64 -22.50 0.24
N THR A 50 -20.41 -22.21 0.67
CA THR A 50 -20.07 -21.92 2.07
C THR A 50 -19.32 -20.59 2.19
N ILE A 51 -19.47 -19.90 3.31
CA ILE A 51 -18.79 -18.62 3.60
C ILE A 51 -17.27 -18.74 3.47
N THR A 52 -16.69 -19.88 3.88
CA THR A 52 -15.24 -20.12 3.77
C THR A 52 -14.76 -20.20 2.32
N GLU A 53 -15.54 -20.80 1.42
CA GLU A 53 -15.22 -20.88 -0.01
C GLU A 53 -15.24 -19.49 -0.62
N PHE A 54 -16.23 -18.66 -0.27
CA PHE A 54 -16.29 -17.27 -0.70
C PHE A 54 -15.07 -16.46 -0.24
N LEU A 55 -14.66 -16.62 1.03
CA LEU A 55 -13.49 -15.92 1.56
C LEU A 55 -12.20 -16.37 0.87
N LEU A 56 -12.02 -17.68 0.66
CA LEU A 56 -10.85 -18.22 -0.02
C LEU A 56 -10.78 -17.73 -1.47
N GLN A 57 -11.90 -17.71 -2.18
CA GLN A 57 -11.99 -17.26 -3.57
C GLN A 57 -11.69 -15.75 -3.71
N ASN A 58 -12.09 -14.94 -2.73
CA ASN A 58 -11.94 -13.49 -2.77
C ASN A 58 -10.77 -12.97 -1.92
N THR A 59 -9.82 -13.85 -1.55
CA THR A 59 -8.66 -13.51 -0.70
C THR A 59 -7.88 -12.31 -1.24
N GLU A 60 -7.73 -12.22 -2.57
CA GLU A 60 -6.97 -11.16 -3.26
C GLU A 60 -7.49 -9.75 -2.97
N VAL A 61 -8.80 -9.60 -2.72
CA VAL A 61 -9.45 -8.32 -2.45
C VAL A 61 -9.72 -8.14 -0.96
N ILE A 62 -10.09 -9.23 -0.27
CA ILE A 62 -10.44 -9.17 1.16
C ILE A 62 -9.23 -8.79 2.01
N VAL A 63 -8.07 -9.39 1.73
CA VAL A 63 -6.85 -9.15 2.52
C VAL A 63 -6.42 -7.67 2.49
N PRO A 64 -6.23 -7.01 1.32
CA PRO A 64 -5.85 -5.60 1.30
C PRO A 64 -6.91 -4.71 1.94
N VAL A 65 -8.21 -5.03 1.80
CA VAL A 65 -9.29 -4.29 2.48
C VAL A 65 -9.17 -4.38 4.00
N VAL A 66 -8.86 -5.55 4.55
CA VAL A 66 -8.63 -5.73 5.99
C VAL A 66 -7.45 -4.89 6.48
N TYR A 67 -6.33 -4.88 5.73
CA TYR A 67 -5.17 -4.04 6.08
C TYR A 67 -5.48 -2.55 5.96
N THR A 68 -6.27 -2.13 4.97
CA THR A 68 -6.74 -0.74 4.84
C THR A 68 -7.62 -0.35 6.03
N LEU A 69 -8.55 -1.20 6.46
CA LEU A 69 -9.38 -0.94 7.63
C LEU A 69 -8.55 -0.83 8.92
N LEU A 70 -7.54 -1.70 9.07
CA LEU A 70 -6.61 -1.64 10.20
C LEU A 70 -5.81 -0.33 10.18
N SER A 71 -5.33 0.10 9.00
CA SER A 71 -4.65 1.38 8.80
C SER A 71 -5.55 2.59 9.08
N CYS A 72 -6.82 2.56 8.65
CA CYS A 72 -7.82 3.57 9.01
C CYS A 72 -7.94 3.67 10.53
N ARG A 73 -8.05 2.52 11.21
CA ARG A 73 -8.26 2.48 12.66
C ARG A 73 -7.08 3.04 13.44
N THR A 74 -5.84 2.83 12.97
CA THR A 74 -4.63 3.37 13.60
C THR A 74 -4.47 4.86 13.29
N ARG A 75 -4.57 5.27 12.01
CA ARG A 75 -4.32 6.65 11.58
C ARG A 75 -5.37 7.66 12.02
N PHE A 76 -6.64 7.29 12.03
CA PHE A 76 -7.69 8.20 12.49
C PHE A 76 -7.85 8.22 14.01
N HIS A 77 -7.12 7.39 14.75
CA HIS A 77 -7.19 7.37 16.20
C HIS A 77 -6.59 8.66 16.79
N ARG A 78 -7.43 9.46 17.46
CA ARG A 78 -7.06 10.69 18.19
C ARG A 78 -6.45 11.82 17.33
N ILE A 79 -6.82 11.92 16.07
CA ILE A 79 -6.27 12.95 15.15
C ILE A 79 -6.55 14.40 15.59
N GLY A 80 -7.67 14.62 16.29
CA GLY A 80 -8.11 15.92 16.81
C GLY A 80 -7.70 16.20 18.26
N ALA A 81 -6.92 15.33 18.91
CA ALA A 81 -6.62 15.47 20.34
C ALA A 81 -5.70 16.65 20.67
N SER A 82 -4.86 17.09 19.72
CA SER A 82 -4.03 18.29 19.86
C SER A 82 -4.68 19.46 19.14
N ASN A 83 -5.02 20.51 19.87
CA ASN A 83 -5.53 21.80 19.36
C ASN A 83 -4.41 22.83 19.12
N THR A 84 -3.14 22.41 19.21
CA THR A 84 -1.97 23.25 18.98
C THR A 84 -1.34 22.92 17.63
N VAL A 85 -0.80 23.94 16.96
CA VAL A 85 -0.08 23.81 15.68
C VAL A 85 1.24 23.06 15.90
N ILE A 86 1.38 21.91 15.25
CA ILE A 86 2.61 21.11 15.25
C ILE A 86 3.66 21.79 14.33
N ARG A 87 4.95 21.63 14.62
CA ARG A 87 6.05 22.28 13.87
C ARG A 87 5.95 22.07 12.35
N ASP A 88 5.63 20.86 11.92
CA ASP A 88 5.52 20.54 10.49
C ASP A 88 4.27 21.17 9.87
N GLU A 89 3.17 21.25 10.63
CA GLU A 89 1.95 21.95 10.23
C GLU A 89 2.17 23.47 10.13
N ALA A 90 3.02 24.05 10.99
CA ALA A 90 3.40 25.45 10.89
C ALA A 90 4.14 25.73 9.58
N HIS A 91 5.10 24.86 9.24
CA HIS A 91 5.88 24.99 8.01
C HIS A 91 5.01 24.77 6.76
N PHE A 92 4.33 23.63 6.67
CA PHE A 92 3.54 23.28 5.49
C PHE A 92 2.22 24.07 5.37
N GLY A 93 1.58 24.40 6.49
CA GLY A 93 0.33 25.18 6.52
C GLY A 93 0.53 26.63 6.10
N LYS A 94 1.69 27.24 6.45
CA LYS A 94 2.06 28.57 5.96
C LYS A 94 2.15 28.60 4.44
N PHE A 95 2.83 27.62 3.84
CA PHE A 95 2.91 27.53 2.38
C PHE A 95 1.58 27.19 1.72
N GLY A 96 0.77 26.32 2.33
CA GLY A 96 -0.59 26.06 1.90
C GLY A 96 -1.40 27.36 1.81
N SER A 97 -1.27 28.25 2.79
CA SER A 97 -1.96 29.55 2.80
C SER A 97 -1.54 30.46 1.65
N HIS A 98 -0.26 30.45 1.26
CA HIS A 98 0.22 31.21 0.09
C HIS A 98 -0.40 30.71 -1.22
N TYR A 99 -0.62 29.39 -1.36
CA TYR A 99 -1.34 28.84 -2.52
C TYR A 99 -2.80 29.30 -2.57
N LEU A 100 -3.50 29.33 -1.43
CA LEU A 100 -4.89 29.81 -1.39
C LEU A 100 -4.98 31.31 -1.72
N LYS A 101 -4.03 32.10 -1.22
CA LYS A 101 -3.94 33.55 -1.46
C LYS A 101 -3.42 33.92 -2.86
N ARG A 102 -2.91 32.94 -3.62
CA ARG A 102 -2.26 33.15 -4.93
C ARG A 102 -1.07 34.10 -4.85
N GLU A 103 -0.34 34.06 -3.74
CA GLU A 103 0.87 34.86 -3.52
C GLU A 103 2.10 34.06 -3.91
N PHE A 104 3.03 34.71 -4.62
CA PHE A 104 4.31 34.10 -4.94
C PHE A 104 5.19 33.99 -3.70
N TYR A 105 5.79 32.83 -3.49
CA TYR A 105 6.74 32.57 -2.41
C TYR A 105 7.94 31.79 -2.95
N PHE A 106 9.08 31.89 -2.27
CA PHE A 106 10.29 31.16 -2.64
C PHE A 106 10.52 30.00 -1.67
N ASP A 107 10.84 28.82 -2.21
CA ASP A 107 11.03 27.59 -1.44
C ASP A 107 12.16 26.74 -2.02
N VAL A 108 12.80 25.96 -1.16
CA VAL A 108 13.90 25.05 -1.51
C VAL A 108 13.41 23.67 -1.93
N HIS A 109 12.20 23.27 -1.56
CA HIS A 109 11.68 21.92 -1.84
C HIS A 109 10.76 21.90 -3.08
N PRO A 110 10.59 20.72 -3.70
CA PRO A 110 9.63 20.54 -4.78
C PRO A 110 8.20 20.96 -4.38
N PRO A 111 7.44 21.59 -5.29
CA PRO A 111 6.16 22.24 -4.96
C PRO A 111 5.00 21.25 -4.77
N LEU A 112 5.12 20.01 -5.23
CA LEU A 112 4.00 19.07 -5.32
C LEU A 112 3.36 18.78 -3.96
N GLY A 113 4.16 18.51 -2.94
CA GLY A 113 3.65 18.23 -1.59
C GLY A 113 2.92 19.44 -0.98
N LYS A 114 3.45 20.65 -1.20
CA LYS A 114 2.86 21.88 -0.66
C LYS A 114 1.56 22.27 -1.38
N MET A 115 1.47 21.97 -2.67
CA MET A 115 0.22 22.10 -3.42
C MET A 115 -0.87 21.15 -2.90
N LEU A 116 -0.53 19.91 -2.54
CA LEU A 116 -1.49 18.98 -1.93
C LEU A 116 -1.99 19.46 -0.56
N VAL A 117 -1.11 20.06 0.25
CA VAL A 117 -1.51 20.69 1.52
C VAL A 117 -2.42 21.90 1.28
N GLY A 118 -2.12 22.72 0.27
CA GLY A 118 -3.00 23.81 -0.15
C GLY A 118 -4.36 23.32 -0.64
N LEU A 119 -4.40 22.28 -1.47
CA LEU A 119 -5.64 21.65 -1.93
C LEU A 119 -6.43 21.09 -0.75
N ALA A 120 -5.75 20.48 0.23
CA ALA A 120 -6.38 19.98 1.44
C ALA A 120 -7.00 21.13 2.28
N GLY A 121 -6.33 22.27 2.37
CA GLY A 121 -6.92 23.47 2.98
C GLY A 121 -8.18 23.94 2.23
N LEU A 122 -8.11 24.02 0.89
CA LEU A 122 -9.22 24.47 0.05
C LEU A 122 -10.45 23.56 0.17
N LEU A 123 -10.27 22.23 0.08
CA LEU A 123 -11.35 21.25 0.22
C LEU A 123 -11.95 21.22 1.63
N SER A 124 -11.15 21.57 2.65
CA SER A 124 -11.64 21.71 4.03
C SER A 124 -12.42 23.01 4.26
N GLY A 125 -12.47 23.93 3.30
CA GLY A 125 -13.13 25.23 3.43
C GLY A 125 -12.30 26.29 4.14
N TYR A 126 -10.97 26.10 4.25
CA TYR A 126 -10.07 27.10 4.82
C TYR A 126 -9.83 28.23 3.80
N GLY A 127 -9.83 29.49 4.25
CA GLY A 127 -9.68 30.67 3.39
C GLY A 127 -8.27 31.26 3.30
N GLY A 128 -7.25 30.63 3.91
CA GLY A 128 -5.87 31.11 3.84
C GLY A 128 -5.53 32.30 4.75
N SER A 129 -6.48 32.80 5.55
CA SER A 129 -6.31 33.99 6.40
C SER A 129 -5.54 33.76 7.71
N PHE A 130 -5.36 32.52 8.13
CA PHE A 130 -4.68 32.16 9.38
C PHE A 130 -3.17 32.05 9.18
N GLU A 131 -2.40 32.65 10.09
CA GLU A 131 -0.94 32.52 10.09
C GLU A 131 -0.53 31.36 11.00
N PHE A 132 -0.02 30.28 10.41
CA PHE A 132 0.39 29.10 11.17
C PHE A 132 1.72 29.35 11.90
N LYS A 133 1.66 29.78 13.16
CA LYS A 133 2.82 29.86 14.05
C LYS A 133 2.94 28.59 14.88
N SER A 134 4.16 28.10 15.03
CA SER A 134 4.44 26.88 15.80
C SER A 134 4.06 27.09 17.27
N GLY A 135 3.24 26.19 17.82
CA GLY A 135 2.85 26.24 19.23
C GLY A 135 1.65 27.15 19.55
N GLU A 136 1.06 27.84 18.56
CA GLU A 136 -0.19 28.56 18.76
C GLU A 136 -1.40 27.63 18.70
N VAL A 137 -2.48 28.01 19.40
CA VAL A 137 -3.76 27.29 19.39
C VAL A 137 -4.53 27.66 18.12
N TYR A 138 -5.19 26.68 17.50
CA TYR A 138 -6.05 26.95 16.34
C TYR A 138 -7.21 27.89 16.70
N SER A 139 -7.54 28.81 15.79
CA SER A 139 -8.78 29.57 15.88
C SER A 139 -9.98 28.72 15.44
N ASP A 140 -11.15 28.99 16.00
CA ASP A 140 -12.40 28.27 15.69
C ASP A 140 -12.80 28.32 14.19
N THR A 141 -12.23 29.27 13.45
CA THR A 141 -12.45 29.47 12.02
C THR A 141 -11.67 28.50 11.13
N VAL A 142 -10.68 27.78 11.65
CA VAL A 142 -9.81 26.90 10.85
C VAL A 142 -10.22 25.43 11.04
N PRO A 143 -10.71 24.75 9.99
CA PRO A 143 -11.08 23.34 10.06
C PRO A 143 -9.83 22.44 10.01
N TYR A 144 -8.97 22.50 11.03
CA TYR A 144 -7.68 21.79 11.08
C TYR A 144 -7.85 20.26 11.11
N VAL A 145 -8.92 19.75 11.73
CA VAL A 145 -9.22 18.31 11.78
C VAL A 145 -9.49 17.76 10.38
N ALA A 146 -10.23 18.48 9.55
CA ALA A 146 -10.54 18.05 8.18
C ALA A 146 -9.26 17.98 7.32
N THR A 147 -8.40 19.00 7.44
CA THR A 147 -7.10 19.01 6.75
C THR A 147 -6.23 17.83 7.20
N ARG A 148 -6.17 17.53 8.50
CA ARG A 148 -5.43 16.36 9.04
C ARG A 148 -5.99 15.04 8.53
N VAL A 149 -7.31 14.88 8.52
CA VAL A 149 -7.97 13.66 8.00
C VAL A 149 -7.62 13.45 6.54
N MET A 150 -7.66 14.50 5.72
CA MET A 150 -7.33 14.40 4.30
C MET A 150 -5.86 14.08 4.07
N LEU A 151 -4.93 14.68 4.80
CA LEU A 151 -3.52 14.29 4.72
C LEU A 151 -3.29 12.85 5.21
N ALA A 152 -4.04 12.42 6.24
CA ALA A 152 -3.99 11.04 6.73
C ALA A 152 -4.55 10.02 5.72
N THR A 153 -5.56 10.38 4.90
CA THR A 153 -6.11 9.47 3.88
C THR A 153 -5.10 9.04 2.82
N PHE A 154 -4.18 9.92 2.43
CA PHE A 154 -3.10 9.56 1.50
C PHE A 154 -2.15 8.51 2.11
N GLY A 155 -1.88 8.59 3.42
CA GLY A 155 -1.10 7.58 4.13
C GLY A 155 -1.83 6.23 4.24
N VAL A 156 -3.14 6.24 4.45
CA VAL A 156 -3.96 5.02 4.48
C VAL A 156 -4.00 4.35 3.11
N LEU A 157 -4.11 5.13 2.03
CA LEU A 157 -4.16 4.63 0.65
C LEU A 157 -2.85 3.97 0.21
N MET A 158 -1.74 4.26 0.89
CA MET A 158 -0.43 3.68 0.60
C MET A 158 -0.33 2.21 1.07
N VAL A 159 -1.08 1.80 2.10
CA VAL A 159 -1.02 0.44 2.70
C VAL A 159 -1.42 -0.71 1.77
N PRO A 160 -2.46 -0.63 0.92
CA PRO A 160 -2.80 -1.72 0.00
C PRO A 160 -1.86 -1.81 -1.22
N LEU A 161 -1.07 -0.77 -1.53
CA LEU A 161 -0.20 -0.79 -2.72
C LEU A 161 0.86 -1.91 -2.68
N PRO A 162 1.60 -2.13 -1.58
CA PRO A 162 2.53 -3.26 -1.45
C PRO A 162 1.91 -4.62 -1.70
N TRP A 163 0.63 -4.83 -1.33
CA TRP A 163 -0.07 -6.09 -1.57
C TRP A 163 -0.19 -6.35 -3.07
N PHE A 164 -0.79 -5.41 -3.81
CA PHE A 164 -0.93 -5.52 -5.26
C PHE A 164 0.43 -5.64 -5.96
N THR A 165 1.43 -4.86 -5.54
CA THR A 165 2.79 -4.99 -6.08
C THR A 165 3.39 -6.37 -5.83
N SER A 166 3.22 -6.95 -4.64
CA SER A 166 3.79 -8.26 -4.31
C SER A 166 3.11 -9.41 -5.07
N VAL A 167 1.82 -9.26 -5.39
CA VAL A 167 1.04 -10.19 -6.21
C VAL A 167 1.51 -10.13 -7.67
N GLU A 168 1.67 -8.94 -8.26
CA GLU A 168 2.19 -8.77 -9.62
C GLU A 168 3.64 -9.28 -9.77
N LEU A 169 4.44 -9.21 -8.70
CA LEU A 169 5.79 -9.76 -8.66
C LEU A 169 5.82 -11.30 -8.50
N GLY A 170 4.67 -11.97 -8.36
CA GLY A 170 4.58 -13.42 -8.25
C GLY A 170 5.21 -13.99 -6.97
N THR A 171 5.27 -13.19 -5.89
CA THR A 171 5.86 -13.62 -4.62
C THR A 171 4.93 -14.58 -3.84
N SER A 172 5.47 -15.30 -2.85
CA SER A 172 4.66 -16.23 -2.04
C SER A 172 3.64 -15.47 -1.18
N GLN A 173 2.50 -16.10 -0.84
CA GLN A 173 1.47 -15.44 -0.01
C GLN A 173 2.04 -14.88 1.30
N TRP A 174 2.95 -15.63 1.92
CA TRP A 174 3.64 -15.22 3.14
C TRP A 174 4.48 -13.96 2.92
N ALA A 175 5.16 -13.83 1.77
CA ALA A 175 5.89 -12.62 1.42
C ALA A 175 4.93 -11.42 1.25
N CYS A 176 3.79 -11.60 0.58
CA CYS A 176 2.78 -10.53 0.42
C CYS A 176 2.24 -10.01 1.77
N HIS A 177 1.99 -10.92 2.72
CA HIS A 177 1.58 -10.54 4.08
C HIS A 177 2.68 -9.79 4.83
N LEU A 178 3.93 -10.25 4.72
CA LEU A 178 5.06 -9.60 5.38
C LEU A 178 5.35 -8.21 4.82
N THR A 179 5.34 -8.02 3.50
CA THR A 179 5.57 -6.71 2.87
C THR A 179 4.47 -5.71 3.26
N THR A 180 3.22 -6.14 3.22
CA THR A 180 2.08 -5.30 3.62
C THR A 180 2.11 -4.97 5.11
N LEU A 181 2.50 -5.92 5.96
CA LEU A 181 2.63 -5.71 7.41
C LEU A 181 3.78 -4.74 7.73
N MET A 182 4.92 -4.82 7.05
CA MET A 182 6.04 -3.88 7.25
C MET A 182 5.61 -2.44 6.96
N VAL A 183 4.91 -2.21 5.85
CA VAL A 183 4.40 -0.88 5.50
C VAL A 183 3.32 -0.40 6.47
N LEU A 184 2.44 -1.28 6.94
CA LEU A 184 1.46 -0.92 7.97
C LEU A 184 2.15 -0.44 9.27
N LEU A 185 3.19 -1.15 9.71
CA LEU A 185 3.94 -0.79 10.92
C LEU A 185 4.70 0.51 10.77
N GLU A 186 5.24 0.78 9.57
CA GLU A 186 5.87 2.04 9.25
C GLU A 186 4.88 3.20 9.31
N VAL A 187 3.72 3.07 8.65
CA VAL A 187 2.64 4.07 8.66
C VAL A 187 2.10 4.31 10.09
N TYR A 188 2.15 3.29 10.95
CA TYR A 188 1.86 3.42 12.38
C TYR A 188 2.95 4.20 13.13
N ASN A 189 4.23 3.92 12.88
CA ASN A 189 5.34 4.59 13.55
C ASN A 189 5.43 6.08 13.20
N GLU A 190 5.09 6.46 11.96
CA GLU A 190 4.97 7.86 11.52
C GLU A 190 3.99 8.70 12.36
N GLN A 191 3.10 8.07 13.12
CA GLN A 191 2.22 8.78 14.05
C GLN A 191 2.97 9.32 15.30
N PHE A 192 4.05 8.65 15.71
CA PHE A 192 4.79 8.96 16.93
C PHE A 192 6.10 9.72 16.64
N GLU A 193 6.78 9.36 15.56
CA GLU A 193 8.05 9.99 15.15
C GLU A 193 8.00 10.39 13.66
N PRO A 194 7.36 11.54 13.33
CA PRO A 194 7.56 12.12 12.01
C PRO A 194 9.05 12.47 11.89
N PHE A 195 9.76 11.87 10.94
CA PHE A 195 11.23 12.01 10.69
C PHE A 195 12.18 11.17 11.57
N SER A 196 11.86 9.90 11.82
CA SER A 196 12.85 8.97 12.39
C SER A 196 13.96 8.63 11.37
N PHE A 197 15.18 8.30 11.83
CA PHE A 197 16.30 7.81 10.98
C PHE A 197 15.87 6.60 10.12
N ALA A 198 14.90 5.83 10.61
CA ALA A 198 14.28 4.72 9.90
C ALA A 198 13.62 5.13 8.57
N TRP A 199 13.04 6.33 8.47
CA TRP A 199 12.40 6.82 7.24
C TRP A 199 13.43 7.07 6.13
N CYS A 200 14.57 7.69 6.49
CA CYS A 200 15.69 7.84 5.56
C CYS A 200 16.26 6.50 5.10
N VAL A 201 16.37 5.52 6.01
CA VAL A 201 16.85 4.16 5.68
C VAL A 201 15.84 3.45 4.79
N TRP A 202 14.54 3.58 5.03
CA TRP A 202 13.51 2.99 4.18
C TRP A 202 13.51 3.57 2.77
N LEU A 203 13.57 4.90 2.63
CA LEU A 203 13.65 5.58 1.34
C LEU A 203 14.93 5.19 0.57
N LEU A 204 16.07 5.09 1.26
CA LEU A 204 17.33 4.66 0.64
C LEU A 204 17.37 3.18 0.28
N VAL A 205 16.86 2.30 1.14
CA VAL A 205 17.01 0.85 1.00
C VAL A 205 15.89 0.26 0.14
N PHE A 206 14.63 0.61 0.35
CA PHE A 206 13.53 0.00 -0.41
C PHE A 206 13.33 0.63 -1.79
N ALA A 207 13.40 1.96 -1.93
CA ALA A 207 13.34 2.58 -3.26
C ALA A 207 14.63 2.33 -4.06
N GLY A 208 15.79 2.34 -3.39
CA GLY A 208 17.09 2.04 -4.01
C GLY A 208 17.19 0.61 -4.53
N ILE A 209 16.76 -0.39 -3.75
CA ILE A 209 16.75 -1.80 -4.18
C ILE A 209 15.68 -2.04 -5.25
N SER A 210 14.49 -1.43 -5.14
CA SER A 210 13.44 -1.55 -6.16
C SER A 210 13.88 -1.01 -7.53
N ILE A 211 14.62 0.09 -7.58
CA ILE A 211 15.18 0.63 -8.82
C ILE A 211 16.31 -0.28 -9.35
N GLY A 212 17.18 -0.76 -8.45
CA GLY A 212 18.28 -1.68 -8.82
C GLY A 212 17.82 -3.06 -9.32
N CYS A 213 16.61 -3.50 -8.96
CA CYS A 213 16.02 -4.76 -9.41
C CYS A 213 15.20 -4.64 -10.71
N VAL A 214 14.85 -3.42 -11.16
CA VAL A 214 14.16 -3.18 -12.45
C VAL A 214 15.14 -2.97 -13.61
N THR A 215 16.38 -2.57 -13.33
CA THR A 215 17.45 -2.52 -14.34
C THR A 215 18.35 -3.74 -14.25
N LYS A 216 17.87 -4.88 -14.72
CA LYS A 216 18.67 -5.97 -15.30
C LYS A 216 17.88 -6.66 -16.39
#